data_AF-A0A4Q9W1C4-F1
#
_entry.id   AF-A0A4Q9W1C4-F1
#
_cell.length_a   1.000
_cell.length_b   1.000
_cell.length_c   1.000
_cell.angle_alpha   90.00
_cell.angle_beta   90.00
_cell.angle_gamma   90.00
#
_symmetry.space_group_name_H-M   'P 1'
#
loop_
_entity.id
_entity.type
_entity.pdbx_description
1 polymer ?
#
loop_
_entity_poly.entity_id
_entity_poly.type
_entity_poly.pdbx_seq_one_letter_code
_entity_poly.pdbx_strand_id
1 'polypeptide(L)'
;MVANILVAHGMRKGDQNKALGEFIDSLLQDETYAYELAFIESEEKSVENTIINLIEKGETQFKVVPLLIFSAMHYIVDIPEMLRNIKQAQTNITYEISAPLGTHPYMVDLVEQRINDVDIKEDSDVAVVLIAHGSFSYTKAHDEL
;
A
#
# COMPACT_ATOMS: atom_id res chain seq x y z
N MET A 1 15.71 15.69 0.93
CA MET A 1 14.32 16.12 0.76
C MET A 1 13.45 15.08 1.47
N VAL A 2 12.13 15.06 1.29
CA VAL A 2 11.29 13.96 1.79
C VAL A 2 10.89 13.09 0.61
N ALA A 3 11.27 11.82 0.63
CA ALA A 3 10.92 10.86 -0.42
C ALA A 3 9.60 10.16 -0.08
N ASN A 4 8.68 10.09 -1.05
CA ASN A 4 7.44 9.31 -0.92
C ASN A 4 7.69 7.88 -1.43
N ILE A 5 7.33 6.88 -0.65
CA ILE A 5 7.46 5.47 -1.01
C ILE A 5 6.08 4.86 -0.97
N LEU A 6 5.55 4.50 -2.14
CA LEU A 6 4.32 3.75 -2.25
C LEU A 6 4.64 2.27 -2.05
N VAL A 7 3.96 1.61 -1.12
CA VAL A 7 4.21 0.21 -0.77
C VAL A 7 3.01 -0.64 -1.13
N ALA A 8 3.16 -1.48 -2.15
CA ALA A 8 2.18 -2.49 -2.51
C ALA A 8 2.60 -3.87 -1.97
N HIS A 9 1.68 -4.83 -1.92
CA HIS A 9 2.01 -6.19 -1.50
C HIS A 9 3.02 -6.85 -2.47
N GLY A 10 2.66 -6.85 -3.76
CA GLY A 10 3.47 -7.44 -4.82
C GLY A 10 3.63 -8.96 -4.70
N MET A 11 4.40 -9.50 -5.63
CA MET A 11 4.77 -10.91 -5.71
C MET A 11 6.27 -11.04 -5.45
N ARG A 12 6.70 -12.21 -4.98
CA ARG A 12 8.11 -12.48 -4.74
C ARG A 12 8.98 -12.35 -6.00
N LYS A 13 8.51 -12.92 -7.10
CA LYS A 13 9.13 -12.88 -8.45
C LYS A 13 8.05 -12.87 -9.52
N GLY A 14 8.43 -12.41 -10.71
CA GLY A 14 7.60 -12.48 -11.91
C GLY A 14 7.16 -11.11 -12.42
N ASP A 15 6.57 -11.13 -13.62
CA ASP A 15 6.20 -9.92 -14.36
C ASP A 15 5.00 -9.17 -13.73
N GLN A 16 4.30 -9.76 -12.75
CA GLN A 16 3.16 -9.10 -12.10
C GLN A 16 3.55 -7.80 -11.40
N ASN A 17 4.73 -7.73 -10.78
CA ASN A 17 5.20 -6.50 -10.13
C ASN A 17 5.46 -5.40 -11.15
N LYS A 18 5.94 -5.77 -12.34
CA LYS A 18 6.16 -4.83 -13.43
C LYS A 18 4.83 -4.29 -13.93
N ALA A 19 3.86 -5.17 -14.23
CA ALA A 19 2.53 -4.76 -14.67
C ALA A 19 1.82 -3.88 -13.63
N LEU A 20 1.93 -4.21 -12.34
CA LEU A 20 1.37 -3.39 -11.26
C LEU A 20 2.08 -2.03 -11.16
N GLY A 21 3.39 -1.99 -11.37
CA GLY A 21 4.15 -0.73 -11.44
C GLY A 21 3.69 0.15 -12.59
N GLU A 22 3.60 -0.40 -13.80
CA GLU A 22 3.11 0.33 -14.98
C GLU A 22 1.68 0.85 -14.78
N PHE A 23 0.81 0.09 -14.11
CA PHE A 23 -0.53 0.54 -13.77
C PHE A 23 -0.51 1.73 -12.79
N ILE A 24 0.30 1.66 -11.73
CA ILE A 24 0.42 2.76 -10.75
C ILE A 24 1.01 4.01 -11.41
N ASP A 25 2.00 3.84 -12.27
CA ASP A 25 2.61 4.94 -13.04
C ASP A 25 1.59 5.61 -13.95
N SER A 26 0.73 4.84 -14.61
CA SER A 26 -0.38 5.40 -15.39
C SER A 26 -1.43 6.08 -14.52
N LEU A 27 -1.72 5.54 -13.33
CA LEU A 27 -2.72 6.07 -12.40
C LEU A 27 -2.30 7.44 -11.84
N LEU A 28 -0.99 7.63 -11.62
CA LEU A 28 -0.41 8.82 -10.99
C LEU A 28 0.34 9.72 -11.99
N GLN A 29 0.16 9.52 -13.29
CA GLN A 29 0.92 10.21 -14.35
C GLN A 29 0.77 11.74 -14.30
N ASP A 30 -0.36 12.24 -13.81
CA ASP A 30 -0.69 13.67 -13.74
C ASP A 30 -0.31 14.30 -12.39
N GLU A 31 0.20 13.50 -11.46
CA GLU A 31 0.61 13.97 -10.14
C GLU A 31 1.98 14.65 -10.18
N THR A 32 2.10 15.73 -9.43
CA THR A 32 3.32 16.57 -9.42
C THR A 32 4.39 16.12 -8.42
N TYR A 33 4.06 15.15 -7.55
CA TYR A 33 4.98 14.65 -6.54
C TYR A 33 5.77 13.43 -7.03
N ALA A 34 7.05 13.39 -6.69
CA ALA A 34 7.87 12.20 -6.94
C ALA A 34 7.53 11.10 -5.92
N TYR A 35 7.50 9.85 -6.39
CA TYR A 35 7.41 8.67 -5.54
C TYR A 35 8.30 7.56 -6.08
N GLU A 36 8.68 6.63 -5.20
CA GLU A 36 9.25 5.34 -5.57
C GLU A 36 8.26 4.24 -5.20
N LEU A 37 8.14 3.22 -6.05
CA LEU A 37 7.30 2.06 -5.78
C LEU A 37 8.13 0.92 -5.19
N ALA A 38 7.67 0.40 -4.05
CA ALA A 38 8.24 -0.77 -3.40
C ALA A 38 7.17 -1.84 -3.18
N PHE A 39 7.62 -3.09 -3.08
CA PHE A 39 6.78 -4.25 -2.84
C PHE A 39 7.23 -4.98 -1.58
N ILE A 40 6.28 -5.45 -0.79
CA ILE A 40 6.56 -6.16 0.48
C ILE A 40 7.26 -7.49 0.21
N GLU A 41 6.77 -8.27 -0.76
CA GLU A 41 7.25 -9.63 -1.01
C GLU A 41 8.41 -9.70 -2.03
N SER A 42 8.66 -8.63 -2.79
CA SER A 42 9.61 -8.68 -3.92
C SER A 42 11.05 -8.76 -3.44
N GLU A 43 11.86 -9.62 -4.08
CA GLU A 43 13.31 -9.66 -3.85
C GLU A 43 14.06 -8.52 -4.58
N GLU A 44 13.49 -7.96 -5.65
CA GLU A 44 14.15 -6.98 -6.51
C GLU A 44 13.82 -5.55 -6.12
N LYS A 45 12.52 -5.24 -5.98
CA LYS A 45 12.00 -3.91 -5.58
C LYS A 45 11.40 -3.96 -4.17
N SER A 46 12.13 -4.56 -3.22
CA SER A 46 11.73 -4.61 -1.82
C SER A 46 11.68 -3.22 -1.17
N VAL A 47 10.97 -3.07 -0.06
CA VAL A 47 10.99 -1.84 0.75
C VAL A 47 12.43 -1.47 1.17
N GLU A 48 13.22 -2.47 1.56
CA GLU A 48 14.62 -2.30 1.96
C GLU A 48 15.50 -1.81 0.81
N ASN A 49 15.46 -2.49 -0.35
CA ASN A 49 16.27 -2.12 -1.51
C ASN A 49 15.92 -0.70 -1.99
N THR A 50 14.63 -0.37 -2.03
CA THR A 50 14.17 0.97 -2.43
C THR A 50 14.70 2.05 -1.50
N ILE A 51 14.64 1.84 -0.18
CA ILE A 51 15.15 2.82 0.80
C ILE A 51 16.67 2.94 0.70
N ILE A 52 17.40 1.83 0.60
CA ILE A 52 18.87 1.86 0.47
C ILE A 52 19.27 2.66 -0.78
N ASN A 53 18.65 2.40 -1.92
CA ASN A 53 18.90 3.14 -3.15
C ASN A 53 18.63 4.65 -3.01
N LEU A 54 17.60 5.03 -2.25
CA LEU A 54 17.30 6.43 -1.97
C LEU A 54 18.31 7.08 -1.01
N ILE A 55 18.79 6.33 -0.01
CA ILE A 55 19.86 6.78 0.89
C ILE A 55 21.15 7.05 0.10
N GLU A 56 21.51 6.19 -0.85
CA GLU A 56 22.67 6.38 -1.74
C GLU A 56 22.54 7.64 -2.62
N LYS A 57 21.30 8.04 -2.94
CA LYS A 57 20.98 9.29 -3.63
C LYS A 57 20.94 10.52 -2.70
N GLY A 58 21.15 10.33 -1.39
CA GLY A 58 21.21 11.40 -0.39
C GLY A 58 19.88 11.69 0.34
N GLU A 59 18.84 10.87 0.14
CA GLU A 59 17.58 11.02 0.88
C GLU A 59 17.68 10.44 2.29
N THR A 60 17.08 11.13 3.26
CA THR A 60 17.17 10.78 4.69
C THR A 60 15.82 10.82 5.41
N GLN A 61 14.76 11.24 4.73
CA GLN A 61 13.42 11.35 5.28
C GLN A 61 12.42 10.67 4.35
N PHE A 62 11.62 9.75 4.88
CA PHE A 62 10.75 8.88 4.09
C PHE A 62 9.30 8.95 4.57
N LYS A 63 8.37 9.16 3.64
CA LYS A 63 6.94 8.92 3.84
C LYS A 63 6.58 7.59 3.21
N VAL A 64 6.25 6.60 4.05
CA VAL A 64 5.90 5.25 3.62
C VAL A 64 4.38 5.16 3.55
N VAL A 65 3.85 4.94 2.35
CA VAL A 65 2.41 4.99 2.05
C VAL A 65 1.95 3.60 1.61
N PRO A 66 1.30 2.81 2.48
CA PRO A 66 0.80 1.49 2.13
C PRO A 66 -0.41 1.58 1.20
N LEU A 67 -0.29 1.05 -0.02
CA LEU A 67 -1.38 0.87 -0.97
C LEU A 67 -2.17 -0.42 -0.67
N LEU A 68 -2.62 -0.55 0.59
CA LEU A 68 -3.32 -1.73 1.10
C LEU A 68 -4.75 -1.37 1.49
N ILE A 69 -5.72 -2.19 1.09
CA ILE A 69 -7.14 -1.98 1.45
C ILE A 69 -7.41 -2.35 2.91
N PHE A 70 -6.66 -3.27 3.51
CA PHE A 70 -6.84 -3.63 4.92
C PHE A 70 -5.51 -3.59 5.64
N SER A 71 -5.56 -3.18 6.92
CA SER A 71 -4.51 -3.46 7.88
C SER A 71 -4.46 -4.98 8.10
N ALA A 72 -3.32 -5.56 7.80
CA ALA A 72 -2.97 -6.95 8.10
C ALA A 72 -1.48 -6.98 8.50
N MET A 73 -0.92 -8.18 8.72
CA MET A 73 0.50 -8.41 9.06
C MET A 73 1.47 -7.46 8.35
N HIS A 74 1.30 -7.28 7.04
CA HIS A 74 2.17 -6.42 6.25
C HIS A 74 2.25 -4.97 6.73
N TYR A 75 1.12 -4.40 7.17
CA TYR A 75 1.08 -3.03 7.70
C TYR A 75 1.55 -2.94 9.15
N ILE A 76 1.10 -3.88 9.99
CA ILE A 76 1.28 -3.78 11.45
C ILE A 76 2.65 -4.31 11.90
N VAL A 77 3.17 -5.33 11.21
CA VAL A 77 4.38 -6.04 11.60
C VAL A 77 5.46 -5.83 10.56
N ASP A 78 5.21 -6.21 9.30
CA ASP A 78 6.31 -6.38 8.34
C ASP A 78 6.93 -5.04 7.92
N ILE A 79 6.14 -4.05 7.49
CA ILE A 79 6.65 -2.72 7.12
C ILE A 79 7.36 -2.06 8.31
N PRO A 80 6.77 -2.00 9.52
CA PRO A 80 7.47 -1.45 10.69
C PRO A 80 8.76 -2.19 11.05
N GLU A 81 8.79 -3.53 10.95
CA GLU A 81 9.99 -4.32 11.23
C GLU A 81 11.10 -4.06 10.21
N MET A 82 10.78 -4.06 8.91
CA MET A 82 11.74 -3.70 7.86
C MET A 82 12.33 -2.31 8.10
N LEU A 83 11.49 -1.31 8.39
CA LEU A 83 11.94 0.07 8.63
C LEU A 83 12.80 0.20 9.90
N ARG A 84 12.49 -0.56 10.96
CA ARG A 84 13.34 -0.64 12.16
C ARG A 84 14.72 -1.21 11.84
N ASN A 85 14.78 -2.30 11.09
CA ASN A 85 16.05 -2.93 10.72
C ASN A 85 16.92 -1.99 9.88
N ILE A 86 16.32 -1.30 8.90
CA ILE A 86 17.03 -0.30 8.07
C ILE A 86 17.55 0.84 8.95
N LYS A 87 16.74 1.37 9.88
CA LYS A 87 17.16 2.46 10.77
C LYS A 87 18.28 2.05 11.74
N GLN A 88 18.32 0.78 12.16
CA GLN A 88 19.44 0.26 12.96
C GLN A 88 20.74 0.25 12.16
N ALA A 89 20.68 -0.10 10.87
CA ALA A 89 21.84 -0.07 9.98
C ALA A 89 22.23 1.35 9.53
N GLN A 90 21.25 2.27 9.40
CA GLN A 90 21.40 3.63 8.88
C GLN A 90 20.82 4.64 9.87
N THR A 91 21.62 5.06 10.86
CA THR A 91 21.14 5.85 12.00
C THR A 91 20.66 7.26 11.66
N ASN A 92 21.02 7.79 10.48
CA ASN A 92 20.71 9.15 10.04
C ASN A 92 19.39 9.27 9.27
N ILE A 93 18.53 8.24 9.28
CA ILE A 93 17.22 8.31 8.60
C ILE A 93 16.05 8.53 9.56
N THR A 94 15.01 9.16 9.03
CA THR A 94 13.69 9.28 9.66
C THR A 94 12.62 8.79 8.70
N TYR A 95 11.54 8.23 9.25
CA TYR A 95 10.42 7.77 8.44
C TYR A 95 9.11 7.94 9.20
N GLU A 96 8.03 8.12 8.45
CA GLU A 96 6.66 8.04 8.92
C GLU A 96 5.88 7.09 8.02
N ILE A 97 4.96 6.33 8.62
CA ILE A 97 4.07 5.41 7.89
C ILE A 97 2.66 5.99 7.95
N SER A 98 2.01 6.19 6.80
CA SER A 98 0.61 6.60 6.78
C SER A 98 -0.30 5.45 7.23
N ALA A 99 -1.57 5.74 7.49
CA ALA A 99 -2.58 4.69 7.57
C ALA A 99 -2.77 4.02 6.19
N PRO A 100 -3.21 2.75 6.12
CA PRO A 100 -3.49 2.08 4.85
C PRO A 100 -4.73 2.68 4.18
N LEU A 101 -4.83 2.54 2.85
CA LEU A 101 -5.92 3.12 2.05
C LEU A 101 -7.32 2.82 2.60
N GLY A 102 -7.53 1.59 3.11
CA GLY A 102 -8.81 1.15 3.68
C GLY A 102 -9.41 2.04 4.76
N THR A 103 -8.57 2.80 5.47
CA THR A 103 -8.99 3.67 6.57
C THR A 103 -9.36 5.08 6.10
N HIS A 104 -9.16 5.39 4.81
CA HIS A 104 -9.41 6.71 4.27
C HIS A 104 -10.91 6.95 4.04
N PRO A 105 -11.47 8.12 4.40
CA PRO A 105 -12.91 8.40 4.23
C PRO A 105 -13.45 8.16 2.82
N TYR A 106 -12.67 8.48 1.77
CA TYR A 106 -13.06 8.25 0.38
C TYR A 106 -13.24 6.77 -0.02
N MET A 107 -12.81 5.81 0.80
CA MET A 107 -13.10 4.41 0.54
C MET A 107 -14.60 4.11 0.59
N VAL A 108 -15.35 4.82 1.44
CA VAL A 108 -16.82 4.70 1.51
C VAL A 108 -17.42 5.20 0.21
N ASP A 109 -17.06 6.43 -0.20
CA ASP A 109 -17.56 7.04 -1.44
C ASP A 109 -17.22 6.18 -2.67
N LEU A 110 -16.01 5.61 -2.72
CA LEU A 110 -15.59 4.73 -3.81
C LEU A 110 -16.43 3.46 -3.88
N VAL A 111 -16.71 2.83 -2.73
CA VAL A 111 -17.55 1.62 -2.69
C VAL A 111 -18.98 1.95 -3.09
N GLU A 112 -19.55 3.06 -2.63
CA GLU A 112 -20.88 3.52 -3.03
C GLU A 112 -20.96 3.79 -4.54
N GLN A 113 -19.94 4.42 -5.13
CA GLN A 113 -19.86 4.61 -6.58
C GLN A 113 -19.85 3.27 -7.33
N ARG A 114 -19.09 2.27 -6.86
CA ARG A 114 -19.05 0.94 -7.49
C ARG A 114 -20.38 0.19 -7.39
N ILE A 115 -21.15 0.41 -6.32
CA ILE A 115 -22.50 -0.13 -6.20
C ILE A 115 -23.42 0.52 -7.25
N ASN A 116 -23.34 1.86 -7.37
CA ASN A 116 -24.17 2.63 -8.30
C ASN A 116 -23.76 2.50 -9.77
N ASP A 117 -22.55 2.01 -10.07
CA ASP A 117 -22.11 1.66 -11.43
C ASP A 117 -22.96 0.50 -12.03
N VAL A 118 -23.69 -0.23 -11.20
CA VAL A 118 -24.53 -1.37 -11.60
C VAL A 118 -26.01 -1.00 -11.48
N ASP A 119 -26.67 -0.84 -12.63
CA ASP A 119 -28.10 -0.56 -12.68
C ASP A 119 -28.93 -1.86 -12.54
N ILE A 120 -29.65 -1.98 -11.43
CA ILE A 120 -30.62 -3.06 -11.17
C ILE A 120 -31.98 -2.42 -10.97
N LYS A 121 -32.99 -2.95 -11.66
CA LYS A 121 -34.37 -2.43 -11.62
C LYS A 121 -34.91 -2.35 -10.19
N GLU A 122 -35.47 -1.19 -9.84
CA GLU A 122 -35.98 -0.81 -8.51
C GLU A 122 -37.08 -1.75 -7.95
N ASP A 123 -37.76 -2.49 -8.82
CA ASP A 123 -38.81 -3.46 -8.49
C ASP A 123 -38.27 -4.86 -8.10
N SER A 124 -36.96 -4.98 -7.87
CA SER A 124 -36.30 -6.21 -7.43
C SER A 124 -35.83 -6.10 -5.98
N ASP A 125 -35.97 -7.18 -5.19
CA ASP A 125 -35.29 -7.29 -3.90
C ASP A 125 -33.77 -7.43 -4.15
N VAL A 126 -33.00 -6.36 -3.91
CA VAL A 126 -31.54 -6.33 -4.14
C VAL A 126 -30.77 -6.49 -2.83
N ALA A 127 -29.72 -7.30 -2.86
CA ALA A 127 -28.71 -7.38 -1.81
C ALA A 127 -27.33 -7.03 -2.37
N VAL A 128 -26.55 -6.27 -1.61
CA VAL A 128 -25.14 -6.00 -1.91
C VAL A 128 -24.28 -7.04 -1.20
N VAL A 129 -23.42 -7.73 -1.96
CA VAL A 129 -22.46 -8.71 -1.41
C VAL A 129 -21.05 -8.15 -1.58
N LEU A 130 -20.42 -7.78 -0.46
CA LEU A 130 -19.01 -7.38 -0.43
C LEU A 130 -18.12 -8.61 -0.17
N ILE A 131 -17.21 -8.91 -1.10
CA ILE A 131 -16.28 -10.03 -0.97
C ILE A 131 -14.88 -9.48 -0.66
N ALA A 132 -14.32 -9.89 0.48
CA ALA A 132 -12.93 -9.64 0.83
C ALA A 132 -12.16 -10.96 0.80
N HIS A 133 -10.88 -10.91 0.38
CA HIS A 133 -10.01 -12.11 0.34
C HIS A 133 -9.84 -12.76 1.73
N GLY A 134 -9.86 -11.94 2.79
CA GLY A 134 -9.66 -12.40 4.16
C GLY A 134 -8.20 -12.79 4.45
N SER A 135 -7.91 -13.02 5.73
CA SER A 135 -6.64 -13.54 6.23
C SER A 135 -6.92 -14.59 7.29
N PHE A 136 -6.13 -15.67 7.29
CA PHE A 136 -6.23 -16.73 8.31
C PHE A 136 -5.80 -16.27 9.70
N SER A 137 -5.10 -15.14 9.80
CA SER A 137 -4.42 -14.75 11.03
C SER A 137 -5.31 -13.99 12.03
N TYR A 138 -6.52 -13.54 11.66
CA TYR A 138 -7.30 -12.63 12.52
C TYR A 138 -8.82 -12.86 12.48
N THR A 139 -9.48 -12.52 13.60
CA THR A 139 -10.92 -12.75 13.81
C THR A 139 -11.78 -11.52 13.50
N LYS A 140 -11.20 -10.32 13.36
CA LYS A 140 -11.89 -9.07 13.00
C LYS A 140 -10.95 -8.12 12.23
N ALA A 141 -11.53 -7.31 11.34
CA ALA A 141 -10.78 -6.42 10.45
C ALA A 141 -10.18 -5.16 11.11
N HIS A 142 -10.61 -4.81 12.33
CA HIS A 142 -10.19 -3.59 13.03
C HIS A 142 -9.79 -3.82 14.51
N ASP A 143 -9.88 -5.06 15.02
CA ASP A 143 -9.36 -5.38 16.37
C ASP A 143 -7.86 -5.68 16.26
N GLU A 144 -7.08 -4.67 15.90
CA GLU A 144 -5.61 -4.65 15.95
C GLU A 144 -5.10 -3.26 16.40
N LEU A 145 -5.81 -2.62 17.34
CA LEU A 145 -5.35 -1.46 18.12
C LEU A 145 -5.03 -1.87 19.56
#